data_AF-A0A6I6W757-F1
#
_entry.id   AF-A0A6I6W757-F1
#
_cell.length_a   1.000
_cell.length_b   1.000
_cell.length_c   1.000
_cell.angle_alpha   90.00
_cell.angle_beta   90.00
_cell.angle_gamma   90.00
#
_symmetry.space_group_name_H-M   'P 1'
#
loop_
_entity.id
_entity.type
_entity.pdbx_description
1 polymer ?
#
loop_
_entity_poly.entity_id
_entity_poly.type
_entity_poly.pdbx_seq_one_letter_code
_entity_poly.pdbx_strand_id
1 'polypeptide(L)'
;MIRIDSIWLATEPMDMRAGTEKALARVVAVFGAAQPHCAYLFANRRGNRMKVLVHDSLGVWLAVRRLHQGKLSWPSSRCGDQMELNAEQLQALVVGLPWQRLASSCFNMSSVLIKKCCTKRAATSSSFMR
;
A
#
# COMPACT_ATOMS: atom_id res chain seq x y z
N MET A 1 15.65 3.20 -14.81
CA MET A 1 15.22 2.89 -13.43
C MET A 1 14.13 3.89 -13.06
N ILE A 2 12.94 3.47 -12.64
CA ILE A 2 11.85 4.39 -12.26
C ILE A 2 12.21 5.01 -10.91
N ARG A 3 12.34 6.35 -10.84
CA ARG A 3 12.63 7.08 -9.61
C ARG A 3 11.34 7.38 -8.85
N ILE A 4 11.32 7.07 -7.56
CA ILE A 4 10.21 7.33 -6.64
C ILE A 4 10.79 8.01 -5.39
N ASP A 5 10.44 9.27 -5.18
CA ASP A 5 10.91 10.09 -4.06
C ASP A 5 9.88 10.09 -2.90
N SER A 6 8.58 10.07 -3.22
CA SER A 6 7.50 10.04 -2.22
C SER A 6 6.43 9.00 -2.56
N ILE A 7 5.83 8.44 -1.51
CA ILE A 7 4.80 7.40 -1.63
C ILE A 7 3.57 7.84 -0.84
N TRP A 8 2.44 7.88 -1.52
CA TRP A 8 1.17 8.35 -1.00
C TRP A 8 0.12 7.25 -1.11
N LEU A 9 -0.76 7.17 -0.12
CA LEU A 9 -1.82 6.18 -0.02
C LEU A 9 -3.15 6.89 0.18
N ALA A 10 -4.15 6.54 -0.62
CA ALA A 10 -5.53 7.00 -0.45
C ALA A 10 -6.29 6.04 0.47
N THR A 11 -6.99 6.53 1.49
CA THR A 11 -7.72 5.67 2.43
C THR A 11 -9.01 5.14 1.83
N GLU A 12 -9.68 5.93 0.99
CA GLU A 12 -10.91 5.56 0.30
C GLU A 12 -10.67 4.53 -0.83
N PRO A 13 -11.51 3.48 -0.93
CA PRO A 13 -11.32 2.43 -1.92
C PRO A 13 -11.57 2.90 -3.35
N MET A 14 -10.80 2.36 -4.30
CA MET A 14 -10.96 2.59 -5.74
C MET A 14 -11.58 1.38 -6.44
N ASP A 15 -12.35 1.64 -7.49
CA ASP A 15 -12.78 0.59 -8.42
C ASP A 15 -11.56 0.03 -9.17
N MET A 16 -11.36 -1.28 -9.06
CA MET A 16 -10.25 -1.97 -9.72
C MET A 16 -10.43 -2.10 -11.23
N ARG A 17 -11.58 -1.75 -11.79
CA ARG A 17 -11.80 -1.64 -13.24
C ARG A 17 -11.27 -0.34 -13.84
N ALA A 18 -10.96 0.67 -13.01
CA ALA A 18 -10.47 1.97 -13.48
C ALA A 18 -9.11 1.86 -14.21
N GLY A 19 -9.02 2.28 -15.47
CA GLY A 19 -7.74 2.37 -16.19
C GLY A 19 -6.84 3.51 -15.68
N THR A 20 -5.75 3.77 -16.39
CA THR A 20 -4.75 4.80 -16.06
C THR A 20 -5.37 6.19 -15.90
N GLU A 21 -6.16 6.66 -16.87
CA GLU A 21 -6.79 7.99 -16.82
C GLU A 21 -7.72 8.17 -15.62
N LYS A 22 -8.52 7.16 -15.29
CA LYS A 22 -9.40 7.21 -14.11
C LYS A 22 -8.62 7.18 -12.81
N ALA A 23 -7.51 6.43 -12.76
CA ALA A 23 -6.63 6.44 -11.61
C ALA A 23 -5.93 7.80 -11.45
N LEU A 24 -5.49 8.42 -12.54
CA LEU A 24 -4.89 9.76 -12.54
C LEU A 24 -5.90 10.82 -12.09
N ALA A 25 -7.13 10.78 -12.59
CA ALA A 25 -8.21 11.64 -12.13
C ALA A 25 -8.48 11.47 -10.63
N ARG A 26 -8.41 10.23 -10.13
CA ARG A 26 -8.53 9.96 -8.69
C ARG A 26 -7.34 10.52 -7.90
N VAL A 27 -6.13 10.49 -8.46
CA VAL A 27 -4.96 11.14 -7.84
C VAL A 27 -5.20 12.64 -7.68
N VAL A 28 -5.62 13.33 -8.74
CA VAL A 28 -5.92 14.76 -8.69
C VAL A 28 -7.04 15.06 -7.68
N ALA A 29 -8.08 14.23 -7.64
CA ALA A 29 -9.20 14.44 -6.72
C ALA A 29 -8.85 14.25 -5.23
N VAL A 30 -7.89 13.37 -4.90
CA VAL A 30 -7.53 13.07 -3.51
C VAL A 30 -6.30 13.85 -3.05
N PHE A 31 -5.27 13.94 -3.89
CA PHE A 31 -3.95 14.52 -3.56
C PHE A 31 -3.74 15.92 -4.17
N GLY A 32 -4.71 16.44 -4.93
CA GLY A 32 -4.67 17.77 -5.55
C GLY A 32 -3.89 17.82 -6.88
N ALA A 33 -2.76 17.11 -6.98
CA ALA A 33 -1.97 17.03 -8.21
C ALA A 33 -1.18 15.72 -8.28
N ALA A 34 -0.90 15.26 -9.51
CA ALA A 34 0.07 14.21 -9.75
C ALA A 34 1.47 14.83 -9.84
N GLN A 35 2.29 14.62 -8.82
CA GLN A 35 3.65 15.15 -8.73
C GLN A 35 4.64 14.18 -9.41
N PRO A 36 5.71 14.69 -10.04
CA PRO A 36 6.75 13.83 -10.58
C PRO A 36 7.44 13.02 -9.48
N HIS A 37 7.89 11.83 -9.83
CA HIS A 37 8.57 10.88 -8.94
C HIS A 37 7.72 10.47 -7.72
N CYS A 38 6.39 10.53 -7.83
CA CYS A 38 5.48 10.12 -6.76
C CYS A 38 4.73 8.84 -7.12
N ALA A 39 4.56 7.97 -6.12
CA ALA A 39 3.74 6.77 -6.22
C ALA A 39 2.45 6.93 -5.41
N TYR A 40 1.30 6.68 -6.03
CA TYR A 40 -0.02 6.78 -5.43
C TYR A 40 -0.69 5.42 -5.33
N LEU A 41 -1.05 5.03 -4.12
CA LEU A 41 -1.59 3.72 -3.79
C LEU A 41 -3.09 3.78 -3.53
N PHE A 42 -3.79 2.82 -4.13
CA PHE A 42 -5.23 2.63 -3.96
C PHE A 42 -5.54 1.18 -3.68
N ALA A 43 -6.42 0.89 -2.73
CA ALA A 43 -6.94 -0.47 -2.51
C ALA A 43 -8.36 -0.62 -3.03
N ASN A 44 -8.76 -1.86 -3.25
CA ASN A 44 -10.17 -2.18 -3.42
C ASN A 44 -10.89 -2.31 -2.07
N ARG A 45 -12.22 -2.22 -2.08
CA ARG A 45 -13.04 -2.36 -0.87
C ARG A 45 -12.81 -3.66 -0.10
N ARG A 46 -12.44 -4.75 -0.79
CA ARG A 46 -12.13 -6.05 -0.17
C ARG A 46 -10.73 -6.10 0.46
N GLY A 47 -9.85 -5.16 0.11
CA GLY A 47 -8.47 -5.08 0.59
C GLY A 47 -7.56 -6.20 0.08
N ASN A 48 -7.86 -6.87 -1.03
CA ASN A 48 -7.01 -7.96 -1.56
C ASN A 48 -6.29 -7.58 -2.88
N ARG A 49 -6.58 -6.39 -3.40
CA ARG A 49 -5.93 -5.82 -4.58
C ARG A 49 -5.54 -4.38 -4.27
N MET A 50 -4.37 -3.99 -4.75
CA MET A 50 -3.97 -2.60 -4.81
C MET A 50 -3.53 -2.20 -6.21
N LYS A 51 -3.73 -0.93 -6.52
CA LYS A 51 -3.18 -0.23 -7.68
C LYS A 51 -2.13 0.76 -7.19
N VAL A 52 -1.06 0.86 -7.96
CA VAL A 52 0.01 1.83 -7.74
C VAL A 52 0.15 2.62 -9.03
N LEU A 53 -0.20 3.90 -8.99
CA LEU A 53 0.06 4.83 -10.07
C LEU A 53 1.37 5.54 -9.76
N VAL A 54 2.36 5.41 -10.64
CA VAL A 54 3.64 6.12 -10.51
C VAL A 54 3.70 7.18 -11.58
N HIS A 55 3.85 8.42 -11.19
CA HIS A 55 4.10 9.51 -12.12
C HIS A 55 5.61 9.73 -12.22
N ASP A 56 6.16 9.42 -13.39
CA ASP A 56 7.54 9.75 -13.74
C ASP A 56 7.58 11.15 -14.39
N SER A 57 8.78 11.71 -14.54
CA SER A 57 9.02 12.96 -15.27
C SER A 57 8.51 12.95 -16.72
N LEU A 58 8.39 11.77 -17.34
CA LEU A 58 8.04 11.59 -18.76
C LEU A 58 6.65 10.97 -19.00
N GLY A 59 5.96 10.54 -17.95
CA GLY A 59 4.68 9.85 -18.12
C GLY A 59 4.23 9.10 -16.87
N VAL A 60 3.26 8.20 -17.04
CA VAL A 60 2.63 7.48 -15.92
C VAL A 60 2.69 5.97 -16.11
N TRP A 61 2.94 5.28 -15.01
CA TRP A 61 2.88 3.82 -14.91
C TRP A 61 1.72 3.42 -14.00
N LEU A 62 1.01 2.36 -14.36
CA LEU A 62 -0.01 1.78 -13.51
C LEU A 62 0.32 0.31 -13.24
N ALA A 63 0.69 -0.01 -12.00
CA ALA A 63 0.92 -1.36 -11.54
C ALA A 63 -0.26 -1.87 -10.71
N VAL A 64 -0.51 -3.18 -10.78
CA VAL A 64 -1.56 -3.86 -10.00
C VAL A 64 -0.93 -5.00 -9.22
N ARG A 65 -1.19 -5.04 -7.91
CA ARG A 65 -0.80 -6.16 -7.04
C ARG A 65 -2.06 -6.81 -6.49
N ARG A 66 -2.16 -8.14 -6.67
CA ARG A 66 -3.19 -8.97 -6.05
C ARG A 66 -2.51 -9.93 -5.08
N LEU A 67 -3.03 -10.01 -3.86
CA LEU A 67 -2.65 -11.07 -2.94
C LEU A 67 -3.45 -12.33 -3.27
N HIS A 68 -2.76 -13.47 -3.36
CA HIS A 68 -3.42 -14.77 -3.55
C HIS A 68 -4.21 -15.18 -2.30
N GLN A 69 -3.66 -14.88 -1.12
CA GLN A 69 -4.28 -15.12 0.18
C GLN A 69 -4.11 -13.90 1.09
N GLY A 70 -5.04 -13.70 2.01
CA GLY A 70 -5.02 -12.59 2.96
C GLY A 70 -5.57 -11.26 2.43
N LYS A 71 -5.35 -10.21 3.20
CA LYS A 71 -5.76 -8.83 2.91
C LYS A 71 -4.60 -7.88 3.22
N LEU A 72 -4.50 -6.83 2.44
CA LEU A 72 -3.68 -5.66 2.71
C LEU A 72 -4.20 -4.98 3.98
N SER A 73 -3.30 -4.63 4.89
CA SER A 73 -3.65 -3.86 6.08
C SER A 73 -3.88 -2.39 5.69
N TRP A 74 -5.06 -2.09 5.13
CA TRP A 74 -5.41 -0.74 4.70
C TRP A 74 -5.86 0.12 5.90
N PRO A 75 -5.48 1.41 5.95
CA PRO A 75 -5.96 2.30 6.99
C PRO A 75 -7.46 2.57 6.83
N SER A 76 -8.13 2.86 7.94
CA SER A 76 -9.54 3.24 7.93
C SER A 76 -9.70 4.70 7.48
N SER A 77 -10.84 5.04 6.88
CA SER A 77 -11.18 6.43 6.47
C SER A 77 -11.18 7.44 7.61
N ARG A 78 -11.23 6.98 8.87
CA ARG A 78 -11.05 7.84 10.06
C ARG A 78 -9.64 8.47 10.17
N CYS A 79 -8.67 7.95 9.43
CA CYS A 79 -7.28 8.41 9.47
C CYS A 79 -6.97 9.55 8.48
N GLY A 80 -8.02 10.17 7.91
CA GLY A 80 -7.93 11.16 6.83
C GLY A 80 -8.07 10.51 5.46
N ASP A 81 -8.11 11.34 4.41
CA ASP A 81 -8.31 10.88 3.02
C ASP A 81 -7.03 10.34 2.37
N GLN A 82 -5.87 10.79 2.87
CA GLN A 82 -4.55 10.47 2.34
C GLN A 82 -3.51 10.30 3.43
N MET A 83 -2.49 9.49 3.18
CA MET A 83 -1.36 9.25 4.07
C MET A 83 -0.06 9.10 3.28
N GLU A 84 1.04 9.63 3.80
CA GLU A 84 2.38 9.36 3.26
C GLU A 84 2.94 8.07 3.86
N LEU A 85 3.64 7.28 3.03
CA LEU A 85 4.32 6.06 3.45
C LEU A 85 5.82 6.18 3.24
N ASN A 86 6.60 5.60 4.14
CA ASN A 86 8.01 5.36 3.91
C ASN A 86 8.24 4.02 3.16
N ALA A 87 9.47 3.78 2.71
CA ALA A 87 9.81 2.58 1.95
C ALA A 87 9.54 1.28 2.73
N GLU A 88 9.83 1.22 4.03
CA GLU A 88 9.62 0.03 4.86
C GLU A 88 8.13 -0.29 5.03
N GLN A 89 7.31 0.74 5.24
CA GLN A 89 5.86 0.64 5.30
C GLN A 89 5.29 0.11 3.99
N LEU A 90 5.78 0.60 2.85
CA LEU A 90 5.41 0.08 1.54
C LEU A 90 5.80 -1.39 1.39
N GLN A 91 7.02 -1.78 1.75
CA GLN A 91 7.47 -3.17 1.66
C GLN A 91 6.59 -4.11 2.48
N ALA A 92 6.25 -3.74 3.72
CA ALA A 92 5.34 -4.50 4.56
C ALA A 92 3.92 -4.56 3.98
N LEU A 93 3.42 -3.44 3.44
CA LEU A 93 2.11 -3.36 2.82
C LEU A 93 2.01 -4.26 1.58
N VAL A 94 3.02 -4.29 0.70
CA VAL A 94 3.05 -5.09 -0.55
C VAL A 94 2.88 -6.60 -0.27
N VAL A 95 3.34 -7.07 0.89
CA VAL A 95 3.19 -8.46 1.33
C VAL A 95 1.98 -8.71 2.23
N GLY A 96 1.21 -7.66 2.58
CA GLY A 96 0.00 -7.75 3.39
C GLY A 96 0.24 -7.75 4.91
N LEU A 97 1.43 -7.32 5.37
CA LEU A 97 1.72 -7.18 6.80
C LEU A 97 1.20 -5.83 7.35
N PRO A 98 0.91 -5.76 8.67
CA PRO A 98 0.54 -4.50 9.31
C PRO A 98 1.74 -3.54 9.32
N TRP A 99 1.61 -2.42 8.61
CA TRP A 99 2.68 -1.45 8.39
C TRP A 99 2.57 -0.21 9.31
N GLN A 100 1.40 0.02 9.93
CA GLN A 100 1.10 1.25 10.68
C GLN A 100 2.02 1.49 11.90
N ARG A 101 2.70 0.44 12.36
CA ARG A 101 3.63 0.49 13.51
C ARG A 101 5.09 0.60 13.09
N LEU A 102 5.38 0.55 11.79
CA LEU A 102 6.71 0.78 11.27
C LEU A 102 6.93 2.28 11.32
N ALA A 103 7.44 2.77 12.44
CA ALA A 103 7.92 4.13 12.57
C ALA A 103 9.12 4.33 11.63
N SER A 104 9.38 5.58 11.25
CA SER A 104 10.53 5.99 10.46
C SER A 104 11.84 5.79 11.24
N SER A 105 12.23 4.54 11.49
CA SER A 105 13.60 4.25 11.90
C SER A 105 14.45 4.31 10.64
N CYS A 106 15.14 5.44 10.47
CA CYS A 106 16.36 5.48 9.69
C CYS A 106 17.35 4.49 10.31
N PHE A 107 17.27 3.20 9.96
CA PHE A 107 18.33 2.26 10.26
C PHE A 107 18.35 1.20 9.18
N ASN A 108 19.39 1.31 8.35
CA ASN A 108 19.84 0.30 7.42
C ASN A 108 19.82 -1.08 8.10
N MET A 109 18.81 -1.90 7.82
CA MET A 109 18.74 -3.25 8.38
C MET A 109 18.24 -4.25 7.35
N SER A 110 19.22 -4.98 6.83
CA SER A 110 19.14 -6.20 6.05
C SER A 110 17.89 -7.04 6.38
N SER A 111 17.10 -7.30 5.35
CA SER A 111 16.04 -8.31 5.05
C SER A 111 15.65 -9.46 6.03
N VAL A 112 16.14 -9.54 7.25
CA VAL A 112 16.04 -10.73 8.13
C VAL A 112 14.89 -10.62 9.14
N LEU A 113 14.44 -9.42 9.52
CA LEU A 113 13.47 -9.26 10.62
C LEU A 113 11.99 -9.44 10.25
N ILE A 114 11.63 -9.32 8.97
CA ILE A 114 10.24 -9.55 8.52
C ILE A 114 9.81 -11.01 8.71
N LYS A 115 10.76 -11.97 8.67
CA LYS A 115 10.46 -13.41 8.87
C LYS A 115 9.96 -13.74 10.28
N LYS A 116 10.40 -13.02 11.32
CA LYS A 116 10.03 -13.33 12.72
C LYS A 116 8.60 -12.93 13.10
N CYS A 117 7.98 -11.98 12.39
CA CYS A 117 6.60 -11.58 12.68
C CYS A 117 5.56 -12.47 11.98
N CYS A 118 5.93 -13.07 10.83
CA CYS A 118 5.01 -13.90 10.04
C CYS A 118 4.69 -15.26 10.70
N THR A 119 5.60 -15.81 11.51
CA THR A 119 5.42 -17.13 12.15
C THR A 119 4.55 -17.12 13.42
N LYS A 120 4.22 -15.96 14.00
CA LYS A 120 3.42 -15.92 15.24
C LYS A 120 1.90 -15.80 15.02
N ARG A 121 1.42 -15.63 13.78
CA ARG A 121 -0.02 -15.47 13.48
C ARG A 121 -0.69 -16.71 12.87
N ALA A 122 -0.02 -17.87 12.90
CA ALA A 122 -0.57 -19.14 12.43
C ALA A 122 -0.97 -20.11 13.56
N ALA A 123 -0.88 -19.72 14.84
CA ALA A 123 -1.01 -20.63 15.99
C ALA A 123 -2.19 -20.35 16.95
N THR A 124 -3.26 -19.68 16.51
CA THR A 124 -4.48 -19.51 17.34
C THR A 124 -5.74 -19.68 16.50
N SER A 125 -6.01 -20.93 16.10
CA SER A 125 -7.35 -21.37 15.71
C SER A 125 -7.47 -22.89 15.95
N SER A 126 -7.45 -23.31 17.21
CA SER A 126 -7.92 -24.64 17.63
C SER A 126 -8.19 -24.60 19.13
N SER A 127 -9.45 -24.34 19.50
CA SER A 127 -10.09 -24.84 20.72
C SER A 127 -11.51 -24.26 20.80
N PHE A 128 -12.44 -24.87 20.08
CA PHE A 128 -13.88 -24.79 20.40
C PHE A 128 -14.54 -26.13 20.02
N MET A 129 -14.52 -27.06 20.98
CA MET A 129 -15.50 -28.14 21.14
C MET A 129 -15.19 -28.87 22.45
N ARG A 130 -15.78 -28.36 23.54
CA ARG A 130 -16.45 -29.16 24.56
C ARG A 130 -17.77 -28.48 24.83
#